data_AF-A0A3L6SUB2-F1
#
_entry.id   AF-A0A3L6SUB2-F1
#
_cell.length_a   1.000
_cell.length_b   1.000
_cell.length_c   1.000
_cell.angle_alpha   90.00
_cell.angle_beta   90.00
_cell.angle_gamma   90.00
#
_symmetry.space_group_name_H-M   'P 1'
#
loop_
_entity.id
_entity.type
_entity.pdbx_description
1 polymer ?
#
loop_
_entity_poly.entity_id
_entity_poly.type
_entity_poly.pdbx_seq_one_letter_code
_entity_poly.pdbx_strand_id
1 'polypeptide(L)'
;MSVVVSKSSPVTTTIKLSSFDKGLERMPAAALLVFEHLIHETTETIKRALSQALVHYYPFAGRMVAGADGDDAGHIHCSGEGAVFVAASASCAVEEVIASDHSPASRSKALREDLAVRYPGESCGPADPLLVVQVTEFSCGGFVLGVAWNHAVADGAGMAQFLQAIGELARGLPSPSVAPVRRDDSLPSLPAVVPIDKLLSLDPFDDLAYLDFTVPSSAIRRIRTSAAASAASHAPFSTPSAPSCGGAAPGTRAVMSDPEAPAVLFFSANERRHVGAKQGYYGNCVTAQLVTEKSGAVAGGDVVELAKKIRDAKET
;
A
#
# COMPACT_ATOMS: atom_id res chain seq x y z
N MET A 1 -6.10 -21.83 9.45
CA MET A 1 -6.02 -21.25 8.08
C MET A 1 -7.07 -21.90 7.21
N SER A 2 -7.84 -21.11 6.46
CA SER A 2 -8.90 -21.58 5.55
C SER A 2 -8.83 -20.82 4.23
N VAL A 3 -9.31 -21.42 3.14
CA VAL A 3 -9.44 -20.75 1.85
C VAL A 3 -10.84 -20.15 1.74
N VAL A 4 -10.92 -18.87 1.36
CA VAL A 4 -12.17 -18.14 1.13
C VAL A 4 -12.37 -17.96 -0.36
N VAL A 5 -13.41 -18.60 -0.88
CA VAL A 5 -13.80 -18.51 -2.29
C VAL A 5 -14.95 -17.52 -2.48
N SER A 6 -15.07 -17.00 -3.70
CA SER A 6 -16.25 -16.25 -4.13
C SER A 6 -17.50 -17.16 -4.07
N LYS A 7 -18.66 -16.59 -3.75
CA LYS A 7 -19.95 -17.29 -3.82
C LYS A 7 -20.47 -17.49 -5.25
N SER A 8 -19.89 -16.81 -6.25
CA SER A 8 -20.28 -16.94 -7.65
C SER A 8 -19.49 -18.06 -8.35
N SER A 9 -20.06 -18.66 -9.39
CA SER A 9 -19.31 -19.55 -10.30
C SER A 9 -18.05 -18.84 -10.81
N PRO A 10 -16.89 -19.52 -10.86
CA PRO A 10 -15.66 -18.90 -11.32
C PRO A 10 -15.81 -18.49 -12.78
N VAL A 11 -15.70 -17.19 -13.04
CA VAL A 11 -15.47 -16.68 -14.39
C VAL A 11 -13.98 -16.90 -14.66
N THR A 12 -13.65 -18.05 -15.23
CA THR A 12 -12.26 -18.35 -15.62
C THR A 12 -11.89 -17.41 -16.76
N THR A 13 -11.12 -16.38 -16.45
CA THR A 13 -10.59 -15.45 -17.45
C THR A 13 -9.22 -14.98 -17.02
N THR A 14 -8.41 -14.61 -18.00
CA THR A 14 -7.09 -14.05 -17.79
C THR A 14 -7.15 -12.53 -17.86
N ILE A 15 -6.41 -11.84 -17.00
CA ILE A 15 -6.19 -10.39 -17.06
C ILE A 15 -4.73 -10.16 -17.36
N LYS A 16 -4.45 -9.59 -18.53
CA LYS A 16 -3.11 -9.13 -18.88
C LYS A 16 -2.74 -7.95 -17.99
N LEU A 17 -1.53 -7.98 -17.45
CA LEU A 17 -0.99 -6.89 -16.67
C LEU A 17 -0.76 -5.64 -17.54
N SER A 18 -1.10 -4.49 -16.97
CA SER A 18 -0.85 -3.18 -17.61
C SER A 18 0.63 -2.80 -17.51
N SER A 19 1.05 -1.77 -18.22
CA SER A 19 2.41 -1.21 -18.05
C SER A 19 2.69 -0.74 -16.63
N PHE A 20 1.66 -0.37 -15.86
CA PHE A 20 1.79 0.05 -14.46
C PHE A 20 1.98 -1.11 -13.48
N ASP A 21 1.64 -2.34 -13.89
CA ASP A 21 1.77 -3.53 -13.05
C ASP A 21 3.15 -4.21 -13.23
N LYS A 22 3.88 -3.86 -14.28
CA LYS A 22 5.17 -4.48 -14.64
C LYS A 22 6.24 -4.24 -13.57
N GLY A 23 6.95 -5.29 -13.20
CA GLY A 23 7.97 -5.27 -12.13
C GLY A 23 7.38 -5.44 -10.72
N LEU A 24 6.06 -5.49 -10.58
CA LEU A 24 5.37 -5.66 -9.30
C LEU A 24 4.80 -7.08 -9.10
N GLU A 25 4.99 -7.98 -10.08
CA GLU A 25 4.40 -9.33 -10.12
C GLU A 25 4.88 -10.23 -8.99
N ARG A 26 6.04 -9.90 -8.42
CA ARG A 26 6.67 -10.66 -7.33
C ARG A 26 6.76 -9.86 -6.04
N MET A 27 6.26 -8.63 -6.02
CA MET A 27 6.37 -7.73 -4.88
C MET A 27 5.19 -8.00 -3.91
N PRO A 28 5.45 -8.51 -2.70
CA PRO A 28 4.44 -8.54 -1.66
C PRO A 28 4.24 -7.13 -1.10
N ALA A 29 3.01 -6.80 -0.73
CA ALA A 29 2.67 -5.63 0.05
C ALA A 29 1.80 -6.05 1.24
N ALA A 30 1.84 -5.29 2.33
CA ALA A 30 1.08 -5.59 3.53
C ALA A 30 0.55 -4.32 4.21
N ALA A 31 -0.57 -4.46 4.91
CA ALA A 31 -1.19 -3.43 5.72
C ALA A 31 -1.79 -4.04 6.99
N LEU A 32 -1.72 -3.29 8.10
CA LEU A 32 -2.39 -3.61 9.35
C LEU A 32 -3.44 -2.54 9.63
N LEU A 33 -4.68 -2.96 9.88
CA LEU A 33 -5.76 -2.08 10.33
C LEU A 33 -6.12 -2.47 11.75
N VAL A 34 -5.97 -1.52 12.66
CA VAL A 34 -6.20 -1.72 14.09
C VAL A 34 -7.55 -1.14 14.47
N PHE A 35 -8.39 -1.94 15.13
CA PHE A 35 -9.72 -1.56 15.60
C PHE A 35 -9.80 -1.79 17.11
N GLU A 36 -10.09 -0.73 17.86
CA GLU A 36 -10.16 -0.78 19.32
C GLU A 36 -11.46 -1.42 19.85
N HIS A 37 -12.41 -1.74 18.97
CA HIS A 37 -13.73 -2.21 19.36
C HIS A 37 -14.14 -3.48 18.62
N LEU A 38 -14.73 -4.42 19.36
CA LEU A 38 -15.26 -5.67 18.82
C LEU A 38 -16.51 -5.40 17.98
N ILE A 39 -16.65 -6.14 16.89
CA ILE A 39 -17.94 -6.32 16.23
C ILE A 39 -18.47 -7.74 16.50
N HIS A 40 -19.79 -7.91 16.56
CA HIS A 40 -20.39 -9.22 16.82
C HIS A 40 -19.85 -10.27 15.83
N GLU A 41 -19.33 -11.39 16.36
CA GLU A 41 -18.69 -12.45 15.57
C GLU A 41 -17.65 -11.88 14.57
N THR A 42 -16.67 -11.13 15.06
CA THR A 42 -15.71 -10.36 14.22
C THR A 42 -15.11 -11.21 13.10
N THR A 43 -14.50 -12.34 13.45
CA THR A 43 -13.92 -13.27 12.48
C THR A 43 -14.91 -13.68 11.38
N GLU A 44 -16.11 -14.15 11.74
CA GLU A 44 -17.10 -14.64 10.76
C GLU A 44 -17.73 -13.51 9.95
N THR A 45 -17.93 -12.34 10.56
CA THR A 45 -18.42 -11.15 9.87
C THR A 45 -17.44 -10.67 8.80
N ILE A 46 -16.14 -10.59 9.13
CA ILE A 46 -15.12 -10.21 8.16
C ILE A 46 -14.95 -11.28 7.08
N LYS A 47 -14.92 -12.58 7.46
CA LYS A 47 -14.82 -13.69 6.49
C LYS A 47 -15.96 -13.69 5.48
N ARG A 48 -17.19 -13.46 5.94
CA ARG A 48 -18.39 -13.35 5.09
C ARG A 48 -18.31 -12.14 4.17
N ALA A 49 -17.92 -10.99 4.70
CA ALA A 49 -17.76 -9.76 3.92
C ALA A 49 -16.66 -9.89 2.86
N LEU A 50 -15.53 -10.54 3.19
CA LEU A 50 -14.47 -10.86 2.25
C LEU A 50 -14.98 -11.75 1.11
N SER A 51 -15.71 -12.83 1.42
CA SER A 51 -16.29 -13.71 0.40
C SER A 51 -17.24 -12.96 -0.55
N GLN A 52 -18.03 -12.01 -0.03
CA GLN A 52 -18.88 -11.14 -0.85
C GLN A 52 -18.06 -10.15 -1.67
N ALA A 53 -17.02 -9.54 -1.10
CA ALA A 53 -16.16 -8.60 -1.80
C ALA A 53 -15.44 -9.28 -2.98
N LEU A 54 -14.99 -10.52 -2.81
CA LEU A 54 -14.34 -11.32 -3.87
C LEU A 54 -15.25 -11.63 -5.06
N VAL A 55 -16.57 -11.47 -4.95
CA VAL A 55 -17.46 -11.52 -6.13
C VAL A 55 -17.19 -10.32 -7.04
N HIS A 56 -17.05 -9.13 -6.46
CA HIS A 56 -16.80 -7.88 -7.20
C HIS A 56 -15.33 -7.73 -7.57
N TYR A 57 -14.44 -8.16 -6.68
CA TYR A 57 -12.98 -8.10 -6.79
C TYR A 57 -12.40 -9.47 -7.12
N TYR A 58 -13.04 -10.19 -8.04
CA TYR A 58 -12.69 -11.57 -8.43
C TYR A 58 -11.21 -11.81 -8.77
N PRO A 59 -10.41 -10.86 -9.29
CA PRO A 59 -8.99 -11.08 -9.55
C PRO A 59 -8.18 -11.38 -8.28
N PHE A 60 -8.59 -10.91 -7.11
CA PHE A 60 -7.92 -11.23 -5.83
C PHE A 60 -8.03 -12.71 -5.45
N ALA A 61 -9.00 -13.43 -6.00
CA ALA A 61 -9.16 -14.87 -5.82
C ALA A 61 -8.41 -15.71 -6.88
N GLY A 62 -7.62 -15.05 -7.74
CA GLY A 62 -6.83 -15.70 -8.80
C GLY A 62 -5.40 -16.04 -8.37
N ARG A 63 -4.55 -16.28 -9.37
CA ARG A 63 -3.11 -16.55 -9.25
C ARG A 63 -2.31 -15.78 -10.30
N MET A 64 -1.06 -15.45 -10.00
CA MET A 64 -0.11 -14.98 -11.01
C MET A 64 0.33 -16.14 -11.89
N VAL A 65 0.34 -15.91 -13.21
CA VAL A 65 0.84 -16.84 -14.22
C VAL A 65 1.81 -16.09 -15.13
N ALA A 66 2.93 -16.74 -15.47
CA ALA A 66 3.87 -16.18 -16.43
C ALA A 66 3.23 -16.04 -17.82
N GLY A 67 3.69 -15.06 -18.60
CA GLY A 67 3.32 -14.97 -20.01
C GLY A 67 3.80 -16.20 -20.79
N ALA A 68 3.07 -16.55 -21.85
CA ALA A 68 3.52 -17.58 -22.79
C ALA A 68 4.74 -17.08 -23.59
N ASP A 69 5.50 -17.99 -24.21
CA ASP A 69 6.67 -17.65 -25.01
C ASP A 69 6.38 -16.51 -26.00
N GLY A 70 7.01 -15.35 -25.81
CA GLY A 70 6.83 -14.14 -26.61
C GLY A 70 5.94 -13.05 -26.01
N ASP A 71 5.25 -13.29 -24.90
CA ASP A 71 4.58 -12.27 -24.08
C ASP A 71 5.34 -12.05 -22.77
N ASP A 72 6.15 -11.00 -22.73
CA ASP A 72 6.98 -10.65 -21.55
C ASP A 72 6.14 -10.17 -20.34
N ALA A 73 4.82 -9.99 -20.51
CA ALA A 73 3.93 -9.54 -19.44
C ALA A 73 3.30 -10.73 -18.70
N GLY A 74 3.42 -10.73 -17.37
CA GLY A 74 2.64 -11.64 -16.52
C GLY A 74 1.14 -11.44 -16.67
N HIS A 75 0.36 -12.42 -16.22
CA HIS A 75 -1.09 -12.38 -16.24
C HIS A 75 -1.67 -12.79 -14.90
N ILE A 76 -2.81 -12.22 -14.55
CA ILE A 76 -3.65 -12.73 -13.46
C ILE A 76 -4.61 -13.77 -14.05
N HIS A 77 -4.43 -15.02 -13.69
CA HIS A 77 -5.42 -16.06 -13.96
C HIS A 77 -6.50 -16.02 -12.90
N CYS A 78 -7.69 -15.54 -13.26
CA CYS A 78 -8.84 -15.46 -12.36
C CYS A 78 -9.52 -16.82 -12.23
N SER A 79 -8.83 -17.78 -11.60
CA SER A 79 -9.31 -19.14 -11.39
C SER A 79 -10.43 -19.25 -10.35
N GLY A 80 -10.56 -18.26 -9.47
CA GLY A 80 -11.51 -18.31 -8.36
C GLY A 80 -11.10 -19.26 -7.23
N GLU A 81 -9.84 -19.70 -7.21
CA GLU A 81 -9.27 -20.55 -6.14
C GLU A 81 -9.34 -19.91 -4.75
N GLY A 82 -9.55 -18.59 -4.67
CA GLY A 82 -9.82 -17.90 -3.43
C GLY A 82 -8.60 -17.25 -2.80
N ALA A 83 -8.88 -16.52 -1.73
CA ALA A 83 -7.91 -15.88 -0.85
C ALA A 83 -7.63 -16.76 0.37
N VAL A 84 -6.46 -16.61 0.98
CA VAL A 84 -6.17 -17.24 2.27
C VAL A 84 -6.76 -16.40 3.40
N PHE A 85 -7.44 -17.05 4.34
CA PHE A 85 -8.00 -16.42 5.53
C PHE A 85 -7.53 -17.14 6.80
N VAL A 86 -7.03 -16.36 7.75
CA VAL A 86 -6.54 -16.84 9.04
C VAL A 86 -7.31 -16.14 10.15
N ALA A 87 -7.89 -16.94 11.04
CA ALA A 87 -8.42 -16.47 12.31
C ALA A 87 -7.39 -16.75 13.40
N ALA A 88 -7.11 -15.76 14.22
CA ALA A 88 -6.16 -15.82 15.32
C ALA A 88 -6.70 -15.08 16.54
N SER A 89 -6.10 -15.34 17.70
CA SER A 89 -6.42 -14.65 18.94
C SER A 89 -5.15 -14.31 19.70
N ALA A 90 -5.10 -13.13 20.32
CA ALA A 90 -4.03 -12.69 21.18
C ALA A 90 -4.53 -12.53 22.62
N SER A 91 -3.73 -12.98 23.60
CA SER A 91 -4.08 -12.90 25.02
C SER A 91 -3.81 -11.52 25.64
N CYS A 92 -3.13 -10.63 24.92
CA CYS A 92 -2.86 -9.25 25.33
C CYS A 92 -3.92 -8.26 24.83
N ALA A 93 -3.84 -7.02 25.32
CA ALA A 93 -4.67 -5.92 24.84
C ALA A 93 -4.10 -5.31 23.55
N VAL A 94 -4.94 -4.74 22.69
CA VAL A 94 -4.51 -4.13 21.42
C VAL A 94 -3.61 -2.91 21.65
N GLU A 95 -3.81 -2.21 22.77
CA GLU A 95 -3.01 -1.07 23.20
C GLU A 95 -1.56 -1.46 23.45
N GLU A 96 -1.27 -2.70 23.82
CA GLU A 96 0.11 -3.20 23.98
C GLU A 96 0.83 -3.31 22.63
N VAL A 97 0.09 -3.45 21.53
CA VAL A 97 0.62 -3.37 20.16
C VAL A 97 0.89 -1.91 19.79
N ILE A 98 -0.08 -1.02 20.05
CA ILE A 98 -0.06 0.40 19.62
C ILE A 98 0.92 1.23 20.46
N ALA A 99 0.93 1.09 21.79
CA ALA A 99 1.70 1.91 22.72
C ALA A 99 3.23 1.65 22.68
N SER A 100 3.65 0.64 21.94
CA SER A 100 5.05 0.22 21.85
C SER A 100 5.94 1.13 20.98
N ASP A 101 5.40 2.20 20.41
CA ASP A 101 6.09 3.18 19.53
C ASP A 101 7.21 4.00 20.20
N HIS A 102 7.43 3.87 21.51
CA HIS A 102 8.41 4.66 22.25
C HIS A 102 9.56 3.85 22.87
N SER A 103 9.62 2.53 22.66
CA SER A 103 10.72 1.70 23.14
C SER A 103 11.08 0.60 22.14
N PRO A 104 12.36 0.42 21.76
CA PRO A 104 12.83 -0.63 20.85
C PRO A 104 12.84 -2.01 21.53
N ALA A 105 11.72 -2.39 22.15
CA ALA A 105 11.57 -3.70 22.77
C ALA A 105 11.23 -4.75 21.69
N SER A 106 12.15 -5.70 21.49
CA SER A 106 12.06 -6.87 20.59
C SER A 106 10.68 -7.57 20.52
N ARG A 107 9.88 -7.50 21.59
CA ARG A 107 8.54 -8.08 21.66
C ARG A 107 7.51 -7.41 20.74
N SER A 108 7.59 -6.10 20.50
CA SER A 108 6.62 -5.39 19.65
C SER A 108 6.86 -5.62 18.16
N LYS A 109 8.12 -5.78 17.74
CA LYS A 109 8.49 -6.18 16.39
C LYS A 109 7.97 -7.58 16.10
N ALA A 110 8.29 -8.56 16.95
CA ALA A 110 7.80 -9.93 16.79
C ALA A 110 6.26 -10.01 16.77
N LEU A 111 5.59 -9.29 17.67
CA LEU A 111 4.13 -9.25 17.69
C LEU A 111 3.56 -8.65 16.40
N ARG A 112 4.10 -7.53 15.89
CA ARG A 112 3.67 -6.94 14.60
C ARG A 112 3.89 -7.89 13.42
N GLU A 113 4.96 -8.68 13.44
CA GLU A 113 5.23 -9.71 12.43
C GLU A 113 4.19 -10.84 12.46
N ASP A 114 3.64 -11.15 13.63
CA ASP A 114 2.58 -12.15 13.83
C ASP A 114 1.17 -11.63 13.47
N LEU A 115 0.98 -10.32 13.27
CA LEU A 115 -0.35 -9.73 12.99
C LEU A 115 -0.78 -9.80 11.52
N ALA A 116 0.13 -10.13 10.62
CA ALA A 116 -0.20 -10.41 9.23
C ALA A 116 0.56 -11.63 8.75
N VAL A 117 -0.17 -12.66 8.30
CA VAL A 117 0.44 -13.76 7.55
C VAL A 117 1.10 -13.20 6.30
N ARG A 118 2.43 -13.38 6.22
CA ARG A 118 3.23 -13.03 5.05
C ARG A 118 3.25 -14.18 4.06
N TYR A 119 3.68 -13.85 2.84
CA TYR A 119 4.02 -14.87 1.85
C TYR A 119 5.13 -15.79 2.40
N PRO A 120 5.17 -17.08 2.01
CA PRO A 120 6.15 -18.04 2.52
C PRO A 120 7.61 -17.67 2.21
N GLY A 121 7.86 -16.79 1.24
CA GLY A 121 9.18 -16.27 0.90
C GLY A 121 9.20 -14.74 0.82
N GLU A 122 10.39 -14.19 0.59
CA GLU A 122 10.65 -12.74 0.44
C GLU A 122 9.99 -12.13 -0.80
N SER A 123 9.50 -12.97 -1.72
CA SER A 123 8.77 -12.56 -2.93
C SER A 123 7.55 -13.44 -3.14
N CYS A 124 6.54 -12.92 -3.84
CA CYS A 124 5.41 -13.74 -4.28
C CYS A 124 5.88 -14.76 -5.33
N GLY A 125 5.56 -16.03 -5.10
CA GLY A 125 5.87 -17.15 -5.97
C GLY A 125 4.80 -17.39 -7.05
N PRO A 126 5.13 -18.20 -8.07
CA PRO A 126 4.15 -18.70 -9.02
C PRO A 126 3.06 -19.51 -8.29
N ALA A 127 1.79 -19.31 -8.66
CA ALA A 127 0.64 -19.95 -8.03
C ALA A 127 0.40 -19.61 -6.54
N ASP A 128 1.11 -18.63 -5.97
CA ASP A 128 0.76 -18.09 -4.65
C ASP A 128 -0.59 -17.37 -4.68
N PRO A 129 -1.37 -17.42 -3.58
CA PRO A 129 -2.59 -16.64 -3.43
C PRO A 129 -2.30 -15.16 -3.61
N LEU A 130 -3.11 -14.46 -4.40
CA LEU A 130 -2.93 -13.02 -4.60
C LEU A 130 -3.35 -12.18 -3.38
N LEU A 131 -4.03 -12.80 -2.42
CA LEU A 131 -4.52 -12.18 -1.20
C LEU A 131 -4.45 -13.16 -0.02
N VAL A 132 -3.91 -12.65 1.09
CA VAL A 132 -3.88 -13.29 2.40
C VAL A 132 -4.45 -12.32 3.42
N VAL A 133 -5.40 -12.77 4.21
CA VAL A 133 -6.09 -11.98 5.24
C VAL A 133 -5.98 -12.71 6.58
N GLN A 134 -5.63 -11.97 7.62
CA GLN A 134 -5.62 -12.43 9.00
C GLN A 134 -6.50 -11.51 9.85
N VAL A 135 -7.36 -12.11 10.66
CA VAL A 135 -8.09 -11.43 11.73
C VAL A 135 -7.54 -11.95 13.05
N THR A 136 -6.99 -11.05 13.87
CA THR A 136 -6.50 -11.34 15.22
C THR A 136 -7.38 -10.62 16.23
N GLU A 137 -8.14 -11.36 17.03
CA GLU A 137 -8.96 -10.82 18.11
C GLU A 137 -8.15 -10.75 19.42
N PHE A 138 -8.24 -9.62 20.15
CA PHE A 138 -7.47 -9.36 21.38
C PHE A 138 -8.34 -9.50 22.63
N SER A 139 -7.72 -9.71 23.78
CA SER A 139 -8.44 -9.93 25.05
C SER A 139 -9.24 -8.71 25.54
N CYS A 140 -8.90 -7.51 25.08
CA CYS A 140 -9.68 -6.28 25.33
C CYS A 140 -10.91 -6.11 24.42
N GLY A 141 -11.13 -7.02 23.48
CA GLY A 141 -12.19 -6.94 22.46
C GLY A 141 -11.79 -6.16 21.20
N GLY A 142 -10.63 -5.49 21.18
CA GLY A 142 -10.06 -4.96 19.95
C GLY A 142 -9.68 -6.08 18.97
N PHE A 143 -9.51 -5.74 17.70
CA PHE A 143 -9.00 -6.68 16.70
C PHE A 143 -8.09 -5.99 15.68
N VAL A 144 -7.22 -6.78 15.08
CA VAL A 144 -6.36 -6.37 13.96
C VAL A 144 -6.75 -7.14 12.71
N LEU A 145 -6.93 -6.41 11.60
CA LEU A 145 -7.04 -6.96 10.26
C LEU A 145 -5.70 -6.80 9.55
N GLY A 146 -4.93 -7.88 9.48
CA GLY A 146 -3.71 -7.97 8.69
C GLY A 146 -4.02 -8.41 7.27
N VAL A 147 -3.50 -7.70 6.28
CA VAL A 147 -3.70 -8.02 4.86
C VAL A 147 -2.36 -8.01 4.17
N ALA A 148 -2.05 -9.09 3.46
CA ALA A 148 -0.92 -9.19 2.55
C ALA A 148 -1.43 -9.53 1.15
N TRP A 149 -0.85 -8.91 0.13
CA TRP A 149 -1.26 -9.12 -1.26
C TRP A 149 -0.08 -9.02 -2.23
N ASN A 150 -0.26 -9.57 -3.42
CA ASN A 150 0.65 -9.36 -4.54
C ASN A 150 0.39 -7.97 -5.15
N HIS A 151 1.40 -7.11 -5.15
CA HIS A 151 1.26 -5.70 -5.53
C HIS A 151 0.79 -5.51 -6.99
N ALA A 152 1.01 -6.48 -7.89
CA ALA A 152 0.49 -6.42 -9.27
C ALA A 152 -1.05 -6.45 -9.37
N VAL A 153 -1.76 -6.85 -8.31
CA VAL A 153 -3.24 -6.84 -8.32
C VAL A 153 -3.80 -5.45 -8.06
N ALA A 154 -3.18 -4.69 -7.16
CA ALA A 154 -3.63 -3.37 -6.74
C ALA A 154 -2.50 -2.56 -6.09
N ASP A 155 -2.47 -1.26 -6.38
CA ASP A 155 -1.69 -0.30 -5.60
C ASP A 155 -2.40 0.05 -4.27
N GLY A 156 -1.78 0.90 -3.46
CA GLY A 156 -2.33 1.30 -2.15
C GLY A 156 -3.73 1.95 -2.23
N ALA A 157 -4.03 2.72 -3.27
CA ALA A 157 -5.36 3.32 -3.44
C ALA A 157 -6.41 2.26 -3.82
N GLY A 158 -6.04 1.32 -4.69
CA GLY A 158 -6.87 0.18 -5.04
C GLY A 158 -7.15 -0.76 -3.86
N MET A 159 -6.12 -1.05 -3.05
CA MET A 159 -6.27 -1.83 -1.82
C MET A 159 -7.17 -1.12 -0.81
N ALA A 160 -7.03 0.20 -0.64
CA ALA A 160 -7.94 0.97 0.23
C ALA A 160 -9.39 0.89 -0.25
N GLN A 161 -9.64 0.96 -1.56
CA GLN A 161 -10.98 0.79 -2.14
C GLN A 161 -11.54 -0.62 -1.86
N PHE A 162 -10.71 -1.66 -1.97
CA PHE A 162 -11.10 -3.04 -1.66
C PHE A 162 -11.43 -3.24 -0.17
N LEU A 163 -10.60 -2.70 0.74
CA LEU A 163 -10.83 -2.76 2.19
C LEU A 163 -12.08 -1.99 2.60
N GLN A 164 -12.34 -0.84 1.95
CA GLN A 164 -13.60 -0.11 2.12
C GLN A 164 -14.80 -0.97 1.71
N ALA A 165 -14.72 -1.68 0.58
CA ALA A 165 -15.79 -2.58 0.14
C ALA A 165 -16.04 -3.73 1.15
N ILE A 166 -14.98 -4.31 1.73
CA ILE A 166 -15.11 -5.29 2.83
C ILE A 166 -15.84 -4.65 4.02
N GLY A 167 -15.44 -3.44 4.44
CA GLY A 167 -16.09 -2.74 5.55
C GLY A 167 -17.56 -2.38 5.27
N GLU A 168 -17.91 -2.05 4.03
CA GLU A 168 -19.29 -1.81 3.59
C GLU A 168 -20.14 -3.08 3.68
N LEU A 169 -19.62 -4.19 3.15
CA LEU A 169 -20.31 -5.49 3.15
C LEU A 169 -20.40 -6.08 4.56
N ALA A 170 -19.39 -5.87 5.41
CA ALA A 170 -19.42 -6.24 6.82
C ALA A 170 -20.53 -5.52 7.60
N ARG A 171 -20.85 -4.27 7.22
CA ARG A 171 -21.98 -3.50 7.75
C ARG A 171 -23.34 -3.90 7.15
N GLY A 172 -23.37 -4.86 6.23
CA GLY A 172 -24.60 -5.36 5.61
C GLY A 172 -25.10 -4.55 4.42
N LEU A 173 -24.26 -3.72 3.80
CA LEU A 173 -24.62 -3.09 2.53
C LEU A 173 -24.79 -4.18 1.45
N PRO A 174 -25.69 -3.98 0.47
CA PRO A 174 -25.96 -4.98 -0.56
C PRO A 174 -24.84 -5.10 -1.60
N SER A 175 -24.04 -4.03 -1.79
CA SER A 175 -22.94 -3.96 -2.74
C SER A 175 -21.93 -2.89 -2.35
N PRO A 176 -20.68 -2.94 -2.87
CA PRO A 176 -19.73 -1.85 -2.73
C PRO A 176 -20.27 -0.53 -3.31
N SER A 177 -19.92 0.60 -2.68
CA SER A 177 -20.31 1.94 -3.11
C SER A 177 -19.62 2.38 -4.40
N VAL A 178 -18.43 1.84 -4.66
CA VAL A 178 -17.66 2.04 -5.89
C VAL A 178 -17.59 0.71 -6.64
N ALA A 179 -18.12 0.69 -7.86
CA ALA A 179 -18.03 -0.48 -8.73
C ALA A 179 -16.57 -0.70 -9.16
N PRO A 180 -15.95 -1.86 -8.85
CA PRO A 180 -14.54 -2.07 -9.15
C PRO A 180 -14.29 -2.30 -10.63
N VAL A 181 -13.20 -1.73 -11.13
CA VAL A 181 -12.71 -1.88 -12.51
C VAL A 181 -11.28 -2.41 -12.45
N ARG A 182 -11.01 -3.59 -13.02
CA ARG A 182 -9.64 -4.12 -13.17
C ARG A 182 -9.09 -3.98 -14.58
N ARG A 183 -9.94 -4.16 -15.59
CA ARG A 183 -9.59 -3.97 -17.00
C ARG A 183 -10.02 -2.58 -17.42
N ASP A 184 -9.05 -1.77 -17.81
CA ASP A 184 -9.31 -0.46 -18.36
C ASP A 184 -8.48 -0.23 -19.63
N ASP A 185 -9.05 -0.63 -20.77
CA ASP A 185 -8.38 -0.58 -22.07
C ASP A 185 -8.12 0.85 -22.58
N SER A 186 -8.66 1.87 -21.91
CA SER A 186 -8.33 3.28 -22.21
C SER A 186 -7.04 3.76 -21.56
N LEU A 187 -6.43 2.97 -20.66
CA LEU A 187 -5.17 3.36 -20.04
C LEU A 187 -4.04 3.36 -21.08
N PRO A 188 -3.20 4.41 -21.09
CA PRO A 188 -2.04 4.43 -21.97
C PRO A 188 -1.05 3.35 -21.55
N SER A 189 -0.45 2.68 -22.52
CA SER A 189 0.75 1.88 -22.26
C SER A 189 1.92 2.83 -22.11
N LEU A 190 2.51 2.87 -20.92
CA LEU A 190 3.78 3.56 -20.71
C LEU A 190 4.94 2.69 -21.22
N PRO A 191 6.03 3.31 -21.72
CA PRO A 191 7.27 2.57 -21.97
C PRO A 191 7.74 1.92 -20.66
N ALA A 192 8.47 0.82 -20.74
CA ALA A 192 9.09 0.21 -19.57
C ALA A 192 10.09 1.22 -18.98
N VAL A 193 9.69 1.95 -17.94
CA VAL A 193 10.58 2.82 -17.19
C VAL A 193 11.38 1.95 -16.23
N VAL A 194 12.62 2.36 -15.97
CA VAL A 194 13.66 1.72 -15.15
C VAL A 194 13.07 0.74 -14.15
N PRO A 195 13.49 -0.54 -14.20
CA PRO A 195 12.81 -1.56 -13.44
C PRO A 195 13.01 -1.24 -11.95
N ILE A 196 11.87 -1.16 -11.25
CA ILE A 196 11.77 -0.84 -9.83
C ILE A 196 12.62 -1.83 -9.02
N ASP A 197 12.87 -3.03 -9.57
CA ASP A 197 13.81 -4.01 -9.05
C ASP A 197 15.19 -3.41 -8.74
N LYS A 198 15.79 -2.60 -9.60
CA LYS A 198 17.12 -1.98 -9.38
C LYS A 198 17.12 -0.94 -8.28
N LEU A 199 15.97 -0.31 -8.02
CA LEU A 199 15.83 0.66 -6.95
C LEU A 199 15.48 -0.01 -5.61
N LEU A 200 14.77 -1.14 -5.65
CA LEU A 200 14.44 -1.98 -4.49
C LEU A 200 15.53 -3.00 -4.16
N SER A 201 16.52 -3.21 -5.05
CA SER A 201 17.71 -4.05 -4.82
C SER A 201 18.77 -3.36 -3.96
N LEU A 202 18.43 -2.27 -3.28
CA LEU A 202 19.25 -1.80 -2.16
C LEU A 202 19.22 -2.92 -1.11
N ASP A 203 20.40 -3.40 -0.72
CA ASP A 203 20.55 -4.49 0.25
C ASP A 203 19.56 -4.30 1.40
N PRO A 204 18.82 -5.34 1.81
CA PRO A 204 17.92 -5.24 2.94
C PRO A 204 18.75 -4.74 4.11
N PHE A 205 18.42 -3.54 4.60
CA PHE A 205 19.05 -3.02 5.79
C PHE A 205 18.50 -3.81 6.97
N ASP A 206 19.10 -4.99 7.21
CA ASP A 206 18.63 -5.98 8.18
C ASP A 206 18.60 -5.45 9.64
N ASP A 207 19.27 -4.33 9.89
CA ASP A 207 19.40 -3.67 11.20
C ASP A 207 18.65 -2.32 11.32
N LEU A 208 17.64 -2.04 10.48
CA LEU A 208 16.82 -0.83 10.68
C LEU A 208 15.76 -1.01 11.76
N ALA A 209 15.70 -0.02 12.66
CA ALA A 209 14.58 0.17 13.56
C ALA A 209 13.42 0.84 12.82
N TYR A 210 12.21 0.28 12.97
CA TYR A 210 10.98 0.93 12.55
C TYR A 210 10.61 1.99 13.59
N LEU A 211 10.46 3.23 13.14
CA LEU A 211 10.04 4.36 13.98
C LEU A 211 8.81 5.00 13.38
N ASP A 212 7.72 4.97 14.12
CA ASP A 212 6.49 5.66 13.78
C ASP A 212 6.55 7.09 14.36
N PHE A 213 6.38 8.10 13.51
CA PHE A 213 6.33 9.49 13.94
C PHE A 213 5.01 10.13 13.50
N THR A 214 4.28 10.69 14.46
CA THR A 214 3.05 11.42 14.17
C THR A 214 3.37 12.87 13.85
N VAL A 215 3.11 13.30 12.61
CA VAL A 215 3.18 14.72 12.23
C VAL A 215 1.83 15.37 12.53
N PRO A 216 1.74 16.32 13.49
CA PRO A 216 0.46 16.92 13.86
C PRO A 216 -0.14 17.71 12.69
N SER A 217 -1.47 17.66 12.55
CA SER A 217 -2.20 18.44 11.52
C SER A 217 -1.93 19.94 11.60
N SER A 218 -1.63 20.47 12.80
CA SER A 218 -1.21 21.86 12.99
C SER A 218 0.14 22.16 12.33
N ALA A 219 1.10 21.24 12.39
CA ALA A 219 2.39 21.37 11.72
C ALA A 219 2.22 21.34 10.19
N ILE A 220 1.40 20.41 9.67
CA ILE A 220 1.05 20.33 8.24
C ILE A 220 0.41 21.65 7.77
N ARG A 221 -0.57 22.17 8.54
CA ARG A 221 -1.25 23.42 8.21
C ARG A 221 -0.28 24.59 8.20
N ARG A 222 0.64 24.68 9.17
CA ARG A 222 1.66 25.72 9.23
C ARG A 222 2.55 25.70 7.99
N ILE A 223 3.06 24.52 7.60
CA ILE A 223 3.87 24.37 6.38
C ILE A 223 3.10 24.83 5.15
N ARG A 224 1.83 24.41 5.02
CA ARG A 224 0.97 24.81 3.89
C ARG A 224 0.74 26.32 3.83
N THR A 225 0.44 26.96 4.96
CA THR A 225 0.23 28.41 5.02
C THR A 225 1.49 29.17 4.65
N SER A 226 2.65 28.78 5.20
CA SER A 226 3.94 29.37 4.83
C SER A 226 4.25 29.19 3.35
N ALA A 227 3.96 28.02 2.80
CA ALA A 227 4.21 27.73 1.40
C ALA A 227 3.29 28.49 0.43
N ALA A 228 2.03 28.70 0.82
CA ALA A 228 1.09 29.53 0.07
C ALA A 228 1.46 31.03 0.13
N ALA A 229 1.95 31.52 1.27
CA ALA A 229 2.42 32.89 1.41
C ALA A 229 3.66 33.18 0.54
N SER A 230 4.51 32.19 0.33
CA SER A 230 5.71 32.26 -0.51
C SER A 230 5.48 31.92 -1.99
N ALA A 231 4.22 31.66 -2.40
CA ALA A 231 3.84 31.36 -3.77
C ALA A 231 2.81 32.39 -4.26
N ALA A 232 3.30 33.51 -4.79
CA ALA A 232 2.46 34.36 -5.62
C ALA A 232 2.07 33.56 -6.87
N SER A 233 0.77 33.31 -7.05
CA SER A 233 0.13 32.53 -8.12
C SER A 233 0.54 31.05 -8.27
N HIS A 234 -0.22 30.15 -7.66
CA HIS A 234 -0.91 28.98 -8.27
C HIS A 234 -1.34 27.97 -7.18
N ALA A 235 -2.20 27.03 -7.56
CA ALA A 235 -3.14 26.22 -6.76
C ALA A 235 -2.67 25.68 -5.38
N PRO A 236 -3.61 25.46 -4.42
CA PRO A 236 -3.28 25.03 -3.07
C PRO A 236 -2.58 23.66 -2.99
N PHE A 237 -1.61 23.54 -2.06
CA PHE A 237 -0.95 22.27 -1.71
C PHE A 237 -1.96 21.16 -1.36
N SER A 238 -1.86 20.05 -2.08
CA SER A 238 -2.55 18.79 -1.74
C SER A 238 -1.81 18.10 -0.58
N THR A 239 -2.55 17.48 0.33
CA THR A 239 -2.06 16.81 1.55
C THR A 239 -0.89 15.81 1.41
N PRO A 240 -0.63 15.12 0.28
CA PRO A 240 0.43 14.10 0.25
C PRO A 240 1.86 14.63 0.27
N SER A 241 2.10 15.91 -0.08
CA SER A 241 3.48 16.43 -0.26
C SER A 241 4.12 16.98 1.02
N ALA A 242 3.34 17.36 2.03
CA ALA A 242 3.86 17.95 3.27
C ALA A 242 4.45 16.95 4.29
N PRO A 243 3.91 15.72 4.48
CA PRO A 243 4.47 14.77 5.45
C PRO A 243 5.84 14.21 5.02
N SER A 244 6.09 14.08 3.71
CA SER A 244 7.34 13.55 3.17
C SER A 244 8.55 14.46 3.47
N CYS A 245 8.38 15.80 3.42
CA CYS A 245 9.46 16.74 3.77
C CYS A 245 9.82 16.74 5.26
N GLY A 246 8.82 16.58 6.13
CA GLY A 246 9.00 16.63 7.59
C GLY A 246 9.80 15.46 8.14
N GLY A 247 9.71 14.28 7.53
CA GLY A 247 10.51 13.09 7.86
C GLY A 247 11.90 13.08 7.22
N ALA A 248 12.06 13.65 6.02
CA ALA A 248 13.33 13.63 5.29
C ALA A 248 14.42 14.51 5.94
N ALA A 249 14.11 15.74 6.35
CA ALA A 249 15.13 16.67 6.86
C ALA A 249 15.78 16.26 8.21
N PRO A 250 15.06 15.67 9.18
CA PRO A 250 15.68 15.08 10.37
C PRO A 250 16.45 13.78 10.05
N GLY A 251 15.91 12.93 9.16
CA GLY A 251 16.54 11.65 8.78
C GLY A 251 17.86 11.81 8.02
N THR A 252 17.93 12.76 7.07
CA THR A 252 19.15 13.07 6.32
C THR A 252 20.27 13.60 7.24
N ARG A 253 19.93 14.40 8.26
CA ARG A 253 20.89 14.87 9.28
C ARG A 253 21.48 13.75 10.14
N ALA A 254 20.70 12.69 10.38
CA ALA A 254 21.13 11.59 11.24
C ALA A 254 21.98 10.55 10.49
N VAL A 255 21.84 10.43 9.17
CA VAL A 255 22.41 9.33 8.38
C VAL A 255 23.53 9.76 7.43
N MET A 256 23.52 10.99 6.92
CA MET A 256 24.47 11.42 5.88
C MET A 256 25.50 12.42 6.42
N SER A 257 26.75 11.98 6.56
CA SER A 257 27.85 12.78 7.12
C SER A 257 28.50 13.74 6.12
N ASP A 258 28.45 13.42 4.83
CA ASP A 258 28.96 14.27 3.74
C ASP A 258 27.84 15.20 3.24
N PRO A 259 27.94 16.53 3.40
CA PRO A 259 26.93 17.50 2.96
C PRO A 259 26.80 17.62 1.43
N GLU A 260 27.76 17.13 0.66
CA GLU A 260 27.74 17.14 -0.81
C GLU A 260 27.16 15.85 -1.40
N ALA A 261 26.99 14.80 -0.59
CA ALA A 261 26.43 13.54 -1.04
C ALA A 261 24.97 13.70 -1.52
N PRO A 262 24.55 12.95 -2.55
CA PRO A 262 23.19 13.02 -3.07
C PRO A 262 22.19 12.41 -2.06
N ALA A 263 21.27 13.23 -1.58
CA ALA A 263 20.07 12.82 -0.89
C ALA A 263 18.95 12.63 -1.92
N VAL A 264 18.47 11.40 -2.03
CA VAL A 264 17.47 11.01 -3.02
C VAL A 264 16.16 10.72 -2.29
N LEU A 265 15.12 11.47 -2.64
CA LEU A 265 13.75 11.18 -2.23
C LEU A 265 13.04 10.46 -3.38
N PHE A 266 12.61 9.24 -3.10
CA PHE A 266 11.73 8.47 -3.96
C PHE A 266 10.30 8.50 -3.41
N PHE A 267 9.31 8.73 -4.27
CA PHE A 267 7.90 8.61 -3.87
C PHE A 267 7.02 8.21 -5.05
N SER A 268 5.90 7.56 -4.76
CA SER A 268 4.90 7.20 -5.77
C SER A 268 3.87 8.31 -5.97
N ALA A 269 3.54 8.64 -7.23
CA ALA A 269 2.47 9.55 -7.61
C ALA A 269 1.28 8.77 -8.17
N ASN A 270 0.05 9.17 -7.82
CA ASN A 270 -1.16 8.52 -8.32
C ASN A 270 -1.61 9.16 -9.63
N GLU A 271 -1.58 8.38 -10.70
CA GLU A 271 -1.76 8.89 -12.07
C GLU A 271 -3.20 8.76 -12.59
N ARG A 272 -4.11 8.18 -11.82
CA ARG A 272 -5.49 7.89 -12.27
C ARG A 272 -6.18 9.10 -12.92
N ARG A 273 -5.98 10.29 -12.35
CA ARG A 273 -6.57 11.53 -12.89
C ARG A 273 -5.90 11.99 -14.18
N HIS A 274 -4.58 11.87 -14.28
CA HIS A 274 -3.82 12.32 -15.46
C HIS A 274 -4.06 11.42 -16.66
N VAL A 275 -4.18 10.10 -16.44
CA VAL A 275 -4.42 9.13 -17.51
C VAL A 275 -5.91 8.89 -17.80
N GLY A 276 -6.82 9.58 -17.09
CA GLY A 276 -8.26 9.41 -17.26
C GLY A 276 -8.77 8.01 -16.91
N ALA A 277 -8.17 7.35 -15.91
CA ALA A 277 -8.59 6.04 -15.46
C ALA A 277 -10.06 6.06 -15.03
N LYS A 278 -10.80 4.99 -15.36
CA LYS A 278 -12.21 4.85 -14.97
C LYS A 278 -12.39 4.99 -13.47
N GLN A 279 -13.53 5.55 -13.08
CA GLN A 279 -13.95 5.53 -11.68
C GLN A 279 -14.03 4.07 -11.19
N GLY A 280 -13.38 3.79 -10.06
CA GLY A 280 -13.29 2.44 -9.51
C GLY A 280 -12.11 1.60 -10.02
N TYR A 281 -11.25 2.15 -10.89
CA TYR A 281 -10.01 1.48 -11.29
C TYR A 281 -9.09 1.27 -10.08
N TYR A 282 -8.89 0.00 -9.72
CA TYR A 282 -8.16 -0.39 -8.52
C TYR A 282 -6.81 -1.06 -8.81
N GLY A 283 -6.48 -1.35 -10.08
CA GLY A 283 -5.15 -1.84 -10.45
C GLY A 283 -4.05 -0.79 -10.19
N ASN A 284 -2.79 -1.12 -10.48
CA ASN A 284 -1.73 -0.12 -10.35
C ASN A 284 -1.94 1.01 -11.34
N CYS A 285 -1.83 2.24 -10.85
CA CYS A 285 -1.80 3.46 -11.65
C CYS A 285 -0.94 4.49 -10.92
N VAL A 286 0.32 4.11 -10.71
CA VAL A 286 1.31 4.92 -10.02
C VAL A 286 2.59 5.02 -10.84
N THR A 287 3.23 6.17 -10.79
CA THR A 287 4.60 6.37 -11.29
C THR A 287 5.53 6.67 -10.14
N ALA A 288 6.78 6.25 -10.30
CA ALA A 288 7.86 6.62 -9.42
C ALA A 288 8.36 8.03 -9.76
N GLN A 289 8.48 8.88 -8.74
CA GLN A 289 9.08 10.19 -8.85
C GLN A 289 10.35 10.25 -8.00
N LEU A 290 11.38 10.88 -8.56
CA LEU A 290 12.69 11.02 -7.93
C LEU A 290 13.04 12.49 -7.79
N VAL A 291 13.37 12.91 -6.57
CA VAL A 291 13.93 14.23 -6.31
C VAL A 291 15.32 14.02 -5.72
N THR A 292 16.34 14.52 -6.40
CA THR A 292 17.73 14.44 -5.94
C THR A 292 18.22 15.83 -5.55
N GLU A 293 18.75 15.93 -4.33
CA GLU A 293 19.34 17.14 -3.79
C GLU A 293 20.61 16.82 -3.01
N LYS A 294 21.39 17.84 -2.65
CA LYS A 294 22.54 17.63 -1.75
C LYS A 294 22.03 17.40 -0.32
N SER A 295 22.61 16.44 0.38
CA SER A 295 22.27 16.13 1.78
C SER A 295 22.34 17.37 2.69
N GLY A 296 23.36 18.23 2.52
CA GLY A 296 23.49 19.49 3.24
C GLY A 296 22.37 20.48 2.93
N ALA A 297 21.92 20.53 1.68
CA ALA A 297 20.79 21.36 1.26
C ALA A 297 19.45 20.84 1.82
N VAL A 298 19.28 19.52 1.96
CA VAL A 298 18.09 18.95 2.61
C VAL A 298 18.12 19.17 4.13
N ALA A 299 19.29 19.00 4.74
CA ALA A 299 19.50 19.11 6.18
C ALA A 299 19.35 20.55 6.71
N GLY A 300 19.87 21.54 5.96
CA GLY A 300 19.86 22.95 6.31
C GLY A 300 18.82 23.78 5.55
N GLY A 301 18.14 23.20 4.56
CA GLY A 301 17.21 23.91 3.69
C GLY A 301 15.85 24.21 4.33
N ASP A 302 15.16 25.18 3.75
CA ASP A 302 13.81 25.53 4.17
C ASP A 302 12.79 24.48 3.68
N VAL A 303 11.90 24.07 4.58
CA VAL A 303 10.91 23.02 4.32
C VAL A 303 9.93 23.39 3.21
N VAL A 304 9.66 24.69 3.00
CA VAL A 304 8.80 25.16 1.91
C VAL A 304 9.51 24.99 0.57
N GLU A 305 10.81 25.27 0.49
CA GLU A 305 11.59 25.05 -0.74
C GLU A 305 11.66 23.56 -1.11
N LEU A 306 11.90 22.69 -0.13
CA LEU A 306 11.85 21.23 -0.35
C LEU A 306 10.47 20.78 -0.81
N ALA A 307 9.40 21.28 -0.18
CA ALA A 307 8.03 20.97 -0.60
C ALA A 307 7.69 21.48 -2.01
N LYS A 308 8.30 22.59 -2.46
CA LYS A 308 8.21 23.08 -3.84
C LYS A 308 8.86 22.09 -4.80
N LYS A 309 10.10 21.66 -4.55
CA LYS A 309 10.81 20.68 -5.39
C LYS A 309 10.01 19.38 -5.56
N ILE A 310 9.41 18.87 -4.48
CA ILE A 310 8.55 17.67 -4.53
C ILE A 310 7.29 17.89 -5.37
N ARG A 311 6.68 19.08 -5.28
CA ARG A 311 5.50 19.41 -6.10
C ARG A 311 5.90 19.48 -7.58
N ASP A 312 6.96 20.18 -7.90
CA ASP A 312 7.39 20.39 -9.28
C ASP A 312 7.76 19.04 -9.93
N ALA A 313 8.35 18.11 -9.17
CA ALA A 313 8.60 16.74 -9.63
C ALA A 313 7.33 15.89 -9.87
N LYS A 314 6.15 16.32 -9.42
CA LYS A 314 4.88 15.65 -9.76
C LYS A 314 4.29 16.15 -11.07
N GLU A 315 4.77 17.28 -11.58
CA GLU A 315 4.27 17.93 -12.80
C GLU A 315 5.12 17.57 -14.03
N THR A 316 6.26 16.90 -13.81
CA THR A 316 7.17 16.34 -14.83
C THR A 316 6.87 14.89 -15.15
#